data_AF-A0A843BLG2-F1
#
_entry.id   AF-A0A843BLG2-F1
#
_cell.length_a   1.000
_cell.length_b   1.000
_cell.length_c   1.000
_cell.angle_alpha   90.00
_cell.angle_beta   90.00
_cell.angle_gamma   90.00
#
_symmetry.space_group_name_H-M   'P 1'
#
loop_
_entity.id
_entity.type
_entity.pdbx_description
1 polymer ?
#
loop_
_entity_poly.entity_id
_entity_poly.type
_entity_poly.pdbx_seq_one_letter_code
_entity_poly.pdbx_strand_id
1 'polypeptide(L)'
;MVDAKAEKKNNTTATIQMAQTSTMLVRMIRANHPVDVTGLLGTTIESEGRTLQTVTILAKYVYRDLKPGYGLNKIIVVCIPNGQLQDRYNPDTKHTIWLAGRDAPTLGEDFRVRVNLKRLKRIADWRVREIMCESPARSIP
;
A
#
# COMPACT_ATOMS: atom_id res chain seq x y z
N MET A 1 9.46 0.16 -8.61
CA MET A 1 8.15 -0.42 -9.03
C MET A 1 7.03 0.52 -8.63
N VAL A 2 6.10 0.78 -9.55
CA VAL A 2 4.89 1.57 -9.30
C VAL A 2 3.68 0.71 -9.61
N ASP A 3 2.72 0.64 -8.70
CA ASP A 3 1.46 -0.07 -8.90
C ASP A 3 0.26 0.88 -8.70
N ALA A 4 -0.71 0.77 -9.60
CA ALA A 4 -1.89 1.61 -9.63
C ALA A 4 -3.10 0.85 -9.09
N LYS A 5 -3.84 1.46 -8.16
CA LYS A 5 -5.06 0.86 -7.58
C LYS A 5 -6.21 1.83 -7.58
N ALA A 6 -7.40 1.37 -7.96
CA ALA A 6 -8.63 2.15 -7.87
C ALA A 6 -9.51 1.61 -6.75
N GLU A 7 -9.93 2.48 -5.81
CA GLU A 7 -10.85 2.08 -4.75
C GLU A 7 -11.95 3.12 -4.53
N LYS A 8 -13.16 2.63 -4.28
CA LYS A 8 -14.32 3.45 -3.96
C LYS A 8 -14.30 3.84 -2.48
N LYS A 9 -14.30 5.14 -2.18
CA LYS A 9 -14.45 5.76 -0.84
C LYS A 9 -13.48 5.31 0.28
N ASN A 10 -12.58 4.35 0.05
CA ASN A 10 -11.61 3.91 1.06
C ASN A 10 -10.37 4.81 1.04
N ASN A 11 -10.16 5.55 2.13
CA ASN A 11 -9.06 6.50 2.25
C ASN A 11 -8.00 6.08 3.28
N THR A 12 -8.20 4.96 3.98
CA THR A 12 -7.43 4.64 5.20
C THR A 12 -6.43 3.51 5.01
N THR A 13 -6.66 2.65 4.02
CA THR A 13 -5.77 1.52 3.73
C THR A 13 -5.43 1.42 2.25
N ALA A 14 -4.34 0.76 1.90
CA ALA A 14 -4.07 0.32 0.53
C ALA A 14 -3.76 -1.18 0.54
N THR A 15 -4.46 -1.97 -0.27
CA THR A 15 -4.16 -3.41 -0.40
C THR A 15 -2.94 -3.60 -1.27
N ILE A 16 -2.08 -4.57 -0.96
CA ILE A 16 -0.91 -4.93 -1.74
C ILE A 16 -0.75 -6.46 -1.75
N GLN A 17 -0.30 -7.01 -2.88
CA GLN A 17 0.07 -8.41 -2.99
C GLN A 17 1.50 -8.60 -2.46
N MET A 18 1.84 -9.74 -1.86
CA MET A 18 3.20 -9.96 -1.32
C MET A 18 4.30 -9.91 -2.38
N ALA A 19 3.97 -10.27 -3.62
CA ALA A 19 4.86 -10.11 -4.77
C ALA A 19 5.27 -8.63 -5.01
N GLN A 20 4.47 -7.69 -4.52
CA GLN A 20 4.67 -6.25 -4.68
C GLN A 20 5.38 -5.62 -3.46
N THR A 21 5.60 -6.38 -2.38
CA THR A 21 6.38 -5.91 -1.23
C THR A 21 7.83 -6.34 -1.38
N SER A 22 8.76 -5.38 -1.32
CA SER A 22 10.16 -5.66 -1.03
C SER A 22 10.27 -6.45 0.28
N THR A 23 11.34 -7.24 0.45
CA THR A 23 11.75 -8.22 1.50
C THR A 23 11.66 -7.73 2.95
N MET A 24 10.58 -7.04 3.28
CA MET A 24 10.16 -6.62 4.60
C MET A 24 9.31 -7.77 5.15
N LEU A 25 9.60 -8.18 6.38
CA LEU A 25 8.76 -9.11 7.10
C LEU A 25 7.47 -8.40 7.47
N VAL A 26 6.35 -8.94 7.01
CA VAL A 26 5.01 -8.53 7.45
C VAL A 26 4.69 -9.30 8.72
N ARG A 27 5.15 -8.76 9.85
CA ARG A 27 4.70 -9.09 11.20
C ARG A 27 3.36 -8.46 11.48
N MET A 28 2.34 -9.26 11.76
CA MET A 28 1.00 -8.79 12.14
C MET A 28 0.25 -9.82 12.99
N ILE A 29 -0.90 -9.42 13.54
CA ILE A 29 -1.87 -10.33 14.15
C ILE A 29 -2.98 -10.60 13.14
N ARG A 30 -3.25 -11.88 12.84
CA ARG A 30 -4.36 -12.33 12.00
C ARG A 30 -5.18 -13.38 12.76
N ALA A 31 -6.50 -13.18 12.84
CA ALA A 31 -7.39 -14.09 13.59
C ALA A 31 -6.85 -14.43 15.00
N ASN A 32 -6.35 -13.41 15.71
CA ASN A 32 -5.73 -13.49 17.03
C ASN A 32 -4.40 -14.29 17.12
N HIS A 33 -3.80 -14.66 16.00
CA HIS A 33 -2.50 -15.34 15.93
C HIS A 33 -1.43 -14.43 15.31
N PRO A 34 -0.20 -14.43 15.84
CA PRO A 34 0.92 -13.74 15.19
C PRO A 34 1.28 -14.45 13.88
N VAL A 35 1.54 -13.66 12.84
CA VAL A 35 1.90 -14.14 11.51
C VAL A 35 3.07 -13.30 11.00
N ASP A 36 4.08 -13.98 10.49
CA ASP A 36 5.26 -13.41 9.86
C ASP A 36 5.33 -13.92 8.42
N VAL A 37 5.17 -13.01 7.44
CA VAL A 37 5.29 -13.34 6.00
C VAL A 37 6.30 -12.42 5.35
N THR A 38 7.31 -13.00 4.70
CA THR A 38 8.36 -12.25 4.00
C THR A 38 7.86 -11.72 2.67
N GLY A 39 8.08 -10.43 2.38
CA GLY A 39 7.90 -9.89 1.03
C GLY A 39 8.81 -10.58 0.01
N LEU A 40 8.34 -10.75 -1.22
CA LEU A 40 9.03 -11.58 -2.22
C LEU A 40 10.05 -10.82 -3.07
N LEU A 41 10.05 -9.48 -3.01
CA LEU A 41 10.87 -8.66 -3.90
C LEU A 41 12.19 -8.27 -3.22
N GLY A 42 13.33 -8.37 -3.91
CA GLY A 42 14.64 -8.01 -3.33
C GLY A 42 14.71 -6.53 -2.91
N THR A 43 15.46 -6.21 -1.86
CA THR A 43 15.76 -4.81 -1.51
C THR A 43 16.63 -4.13 -2.56
N THR A 44 17.38 -4.91 -3.32
CA THR A 44 18.19 -4.47 -4.45
C THR A 44 17.97 -5.34 -5.69
N ILE A 45 18.29 -4.79 -6.86
CA ILE A 45 18.30 -5.48 -8.15
C ILE A 45 19.65 -5.18 -8.81
N GLU A 46 20.32 -6.22 -9.32
CA GLU A 46 21.53 -6.07 -10.12
C GLU A 46 21.16 -5.80 -11.58
N SER A 47 21.75 -4.75 -12.17
CA SER A 47 21.54 -4.40 -13.57
C SER A 47 22.81 -3.75 -14.13
N GLU A 48 23.35 -4.29 -15.22
CA GLU A 48 24.55 -3.76 -15.89
C GLU A 48 25.76 -3.57 -14.96
N GLY A 49 25.95 -4.49 -14.02
CA GLY A 49 27.03 -4.42 -13.03
C GLY A 49 26.84 -3.35 -11.95
N ARG A 50 25.61 -2.81 -11.80
CA ARG A 50 25.24 -1.86 -10.76
C ARG A 50 24.14 -2.43 -9.87
N THR A 51 24.31 -2.21 -8.57
CA THR A 51 23.27 -2.49 -7.56
C THR A 51 22.29 -1.33 -7.49
N LEU A 52 21.04 -1.56 -7.89
CA LEU A 52 19.96 -0.60 -7.82
C LEU A 52 19.07 -0.85 -6.59
N GLN A 53 18.62 0.22 -5.95
CA GLN A 53 17.70 0.13 -4.82
C GLN A 53 16.26 -0.08 -5.29
N THR A 54 15.59 -1.06 -4.72
CA THR A 54 14.17 -1.25 -4.94
C THR A 54 13.37 -0.21 -4.15
N VAL A 55 12.57 0.56 -4.87
CA VAL A 55 11.53 1.42 -4.29
C VAL A 55 10.15 0.95 -4.75
N THR A 56 9.22 0.79 -3.81
CA THR A 56 7.82 0.46 -4.10
C THR A 56 6.93 1.67 -3.86
N ILE A 57 6.20 2.09 -4.89
CA ILE A 57 5.22 3.17 -4.83
C ILE A 57 3.84 2.63 -5.21
N LEU A 58 2.81 3.00 -4.44
CA LEU A 58 1.41 2.80 -4.83
C LEU A 58 0.79 4.13 -5.21
N ALA A 59 0.14 4.17 -6.37
CA ALA A 59 -0.74 5.25 -6.78
C ALA A 59 -2.19 4.80 -6.63
N LYS A 60 -2.87 5.30 -5.60
CA LYS A 60 -4.25 4.93 -5.28
C LYS A 60 -5.23 6.01 -5.73
N TYR A 61 -6.08 5.68 -6.70
CA TYR A 61 -7.14 6.52 -7.24
C TYR A 61 -8.42 6.30 -6.43
N VAL A 62 -8.80 7.32 -5.65
CA VAL A 62 -10.05 7.31 -4.89
C VAL A 62 -11.13 7.97 -5.72
N TYR A 63 -12.16 7.20 -6.06
CA TYR A 63 -13.28 7.69 -6.86
C TYR A 63 -14.62 7.60 -6.10
N ARG A 64 -15.60 8.34 -6.61
CA ARG A 64 -17.01 8.33 -6.21
C ARG A 64 -17.87 8.00 -7.42
N ASP A 65 -19.03 7.39 -7.21
CA ASP A 65 -20.01 7.23 -8.29
C ASP A 65 -20.62 8.61 -8.60
N LEU A 66 -20.75 8.94 -9.88
CA LEU A 66 -21.51 10.08 -10.38
C LEU A 66 -22.42 9.53 -11.47
N LYS A 67 -23.74 9.52 -11.33
CA LYS A 67 -24.59 8.95 -12.39
C LYS A 67 -24.67 9.92 -13.60
N PRO A 68 -24.41 9.47 -14.85
CA PRO A 68 -23.73 8.22 -15.24
C PRO A 68 -22.19 8.36 -15.13
N GLY A 69 -21.50 7.32 -14.62
CA GLY A 69 -20.03 7.29 -14.50
C GLY A 69 -19.43 7.43 -13.09
N TYR A 70 -18.18 7.89 -13.05
CA TYR A 70 -17.36 8.02 -11.84
C TYR A 70 -16.63 9.35 -11.82
N GLY A 71 -16.55 9.96 -10.65
CA GLY A 71 -15.72 11.14 -10.41
C GLY A 71 -14.46 10.76 -9.64
N LEU A 72 -13.29 11.11 -10.16
CA LEU A 72 -12.05 11.05 -9.40
C LEU A 72 -12.09 12.11 -8.30
N ASN A 73 -11.88 11.69 -7.05
CA ASN A 73 -11.95 12.57 -5.89
C ASN A 73 -10.54 12.97 -5.42
N LYS A 74 -9.64 12.00 -5.31
CA LYS A 74 -8.24 12.23 -4.97
C LYS A 74 -7.34 11.10 -5.43
N ILE A 75 -6.06 11.39 -5.56
CA ILE A 75 -5.00 10.40 -5.75
C ILE A 75 -4.17 10.36 -4.47
N ILE A 76 -3.96 9.17 -3.92
CA ILE A 76 -3.08 8.95 -2.76
C ILE A 76 -1.83 8.24 -3.26
N VAL A 77 -0.68 8.89 -3.14
CA VAL A 77 0.64 8.33 -3.47
C VAL A 77 1.28 7.82 -2.19
N VAL A 78 1.70 6.56 -2.18
CA VAL A 78 2.25 5.88 -1.00
C VAL A 78 3.63 5.32 -1.34
N CYS A 79 4.65 5.73 -0.59
CA CYS A 79 6.00 5.18 -0.68
C CYS A 79 6.21 4.12 0.42
N ILE A 80 6.19 2.85 0.03
CA ILE A 80 6.30 1.73 0.96
C ILE A 80 7.77 1.55 1.37
N PRO A 81 8.07 1.45 2.68
CA PRO A 81 9.43 1.20 3.16
C PRO A 81 9.91 -0.18 2.68
N ASN A 82 11.20 -0.29 2.35
CA ASN A 82 11.81 -1.56 1.98
C ASN A 82 12.24 -2.37 3.21
N GLY A 83 12.70 -3.61 2.99
CA GLY A 83 13.13 -4.52 4.05
C GLY A 83 14.27 -4.00 4.92
N GLN A 84 15.12 -3.10 4.39
CA GLN A 84 16.20 -2.48 5.17
C GLN A 84 15.68 -1.55 6.28
N LEU A 85 14.40 -1.16 6.21
CA LEU A 85 13.75 -0.30 7.17
C LEU A 85 12.83 -1.08 8.15
N GLN A 86 13.00 -2.40 8.25
CA GLN A 86 12.18 -3.29 9.09
C GLN A 86 12.00 -2.74 10.50
N ASP A 87 13.10 -2.47 11.20
CA ASP A 87 13.08 -2.10 12.63
C ASP A 87 12.35 -0.77 12.89
N ARG A 88 12.26 0.09 11.88
CA ARG A 88 11.57 1.38 12.00
C ARG A 88 10.08 1.28 11.71
N TYR A 89 9.68 0.46 10.76
CA TYR A 89 8.29 0.45 10.24
C TYR A 89 7.49 -0.80 10.63
N ASN A 90 8.17 -1.87 11.05
CA ASN A 90 7.55 -3.08 11.54
C ASN A 90 8.46 -3.92 12.47
N PRO A 91 9.00 -3.36 13.57
CA PRO A 91 9.86 -4.12 14.49
C PRO A 91 9.12 -5.29 15.14
N ASP A 92 7.82 -5.16 15.40
CA ASP A 92 7.00 -6.22 16.01
C ASP A 92 5.53 -6.13 15.58
N THR A 93 4.71 -7.09 16.01
CA THR A 93 3.29 -7.19 15.66
C THR A 93 2.42 -6.05 16.22
N LYS A 94 2.87 -5.35 17.26
CA LYS A 94 2.18 -4.19 17.87
C LYS A 94 2.54 -2.90 17.15
N HIS A 95 3.78 -2.78 16.67
CA HIS A 95 4.33 -1.62 16.00
C HIS A 95 4.42 -1.82 14.49
N THR A 96 3.29 -2.13 13.86
CA THR A 96 3.22 -2.49 12.44
C THR A 96 2.42 -1.50 11.61
N ILE A 97 2.89 -1.22 10.38
CA ILE A 97 2.09 -0.52 9.35
C ILE A 97 1.11 -1.45 8.63
N TRP A 98 1.18 -2.76 8.86
CA TRP A 98 0.41 -3.76 8.14
C TRP A 98 -0.91 -4.09 8.84
N LEU A 99 -1.89 -4.51 8.04
CA LEU A 99 -3.17 -5.08 8.43
C LEU A 99 -3.42 -6.31 7.58
N ALA A 100 -4.17 -7.27 8.14
CA ALA A 100 -4.61 -8.45 7.39
C ALA A 100 -5.35 -8.04 6.11
N GLY A 101 -5.02 -8.69 4.99
CA GLY A 101 -5.71 -8.52 3.72
C GLY A 101 -7.15 -9.03 3.75
N ARG A 102 -7.83 -8.86 2.61
CA ARG A 102 -9.14 -9.49 2.33
C ARG A 102 -8.92 -10.75 1.49
N ASP A 103 -7.92 -11.54 1.81
CA ASP A 103 -7.72 -12.84 1.20
C ASP A 103 -8.69 -13.86 1.83
N ALA A 104 -9.18 -14.79 1.02
CA ALA A 104 -9.91 -15.98 1.46
C ALA A 104 -8.98 -17.20 1.33
N PRO A 105 -8.18 -17.55 2.38
CA PRO A 105 -7.25 -18.68 2.31
C PRO A 105 -7.93 -20.00 1.96
N THR A 106 -9.19 -20.15 2.36
CA THR A 106 -10.04 -21.31 2.07
C THR A 106 -10.32 -21.51 0.58
N LEU A 107 -10.07 -20.50 -0.26
CA LEU A 107 -10.24 -20.53 -1.72
C LEU A 107 -8.91 -20.63 -2.48
N GLY A 108 -7.78 -20.82 -1.77
CA GLY A 108 -6.45 -20.90 -2.39
C GLY A 108 -5.91 -19.56 -2.92
N GLU A 109 -6.46 -18.42 -2.47
CA GLU A 109 -5.98 -17.12 -2.88
C GLU A 109 -4.59 -16.80 -2.28
N ASP A 110 -3.73 -16.18 -3.08
CA ASP A 110 -2.45 -15.65 -2.61
C ASP A 110 -2.64 -14.67 -1.45
N PHE A 111 -1.76 -14.77 -0.47
CA PHE A 111 -1.77 -13.89 0.69
C PHE A 111 -1.64 -12.42 0.28
N ARG A 112 -2.55 -11.60 0.81
CA ARG A 112 -2.58 -10.15 0.58
C ARG A 112 -2.46 -9.43 1.92
N VAL A 113 -1.86 -8.26 1.90
CA VAL A 113 -1.75 -7.41 3.09
C VAL A 113 -2.26 -6.02 2.77
N ARG A 114 -2.64 -5.27 3.80
CA ARG A 114 -3.04 -3.88 3.67
C ARG A 114 -2.07 -2.99 4.42
N VAL A 115 -1.59 -1.93 3.78
CA VAL A 115 -0.91 -0.83 4.47
C VAL A 115 -1.96 0.02 5.16
N ASN A 116 -1.74 0.32 6.44
CA ASN A 116 -2.48 1.34 7.19
C ASN A 116 -1.83 2.71 6.96
N LEU A 117 -2.49 3.56 6.17
CA LEU A 117 -1.95 4.85 5.74
C LEU A 117 -1.76 5.82 6.91
N LYS A 118 -2.67 5.79 7.89
CA LYS A 118 -2.56 6.62 9.10
C LYS A 118 -1.34 6.23 9.92
N ARG A 119 -1.07 4.93 10.10
CA ARG A 119 0.12 4.45 10.83
C ARG A 119 1.40 4.85 10.10
N LEU A 120 1.45 4.65 8.79
CA LEU A 120 2.61 5.02 7.97
C LEU A 120 2.90 6.53 8.04
N LYS A 121 1.86 7.36 7.91
CA LYS A 121 1.95 8.83 8.00
C LYS A 121 2.45 9.31 9.37
N ARG A 122 2.08 8.62 10.47
CA ARG A 122 2.61 8.93 11.81
C ARG A 122 4.11 8.69 11.96
N ILE A 123 4.65 7.65 11.31
CA ILE A 123 6.09 7.35 11.35
C ILE A 123 6.87 8.29 10.44
N ALA A 124 6.32 8.58 9.25
CA ALA A 124 6.91 9.50 8.28
C ALA A 124 5.82 10.08 7.38
N ASP A 125 5.44 11.33 7.63
CA ASP A 125 4.34 12.02 6.95
C ASP A 125 4.49 12.03 5.43
N TRP A 126 5.72 12.23 4.95
CA TRP A 126 6.03 12.34 3.53
C TRP A 126 5.74 11.07 2.72
N ARG A 127 5.66 9.89 3.38
CA ARG A 127 5.41 8.62 2.70
C ARG A 127 3.99 8.47 2.17
N VAL A 128 3.06 9.32 2.62
CA VAL A 128 1.68 9.32 2.16
C VAL A 128 1.32 10.74 1.71
N ARG A 129 1.17 10.94 0.40
CA ARG A 129 0.75 12.21 -0.17
C ARG A 129 -0.63 12.09 -0.79
N GLU A 130 -1.47 13.08 -0.54
CA GLU A 130 -2.81 13.16 -1.12
C GLU A 130 -2.84 14.33 -2.10
N ILE A 131 -3.33 14.07 -3.30
CA ILE A 131 -3.54 15.06 -4.36
C ILE A 131 -5.05 15.13 -4.56
N MET A 132 -5.65 16.25 -4.16
CA MET A 132 -7.08 16.47 -4.33
C MET A 132 -7.37 16.74 -5.81
N CYS A 133 -8.37 16.05 -6.36
CA CYS A 133 -8.81 16.29 -7.72
C CYS A 133 -10.02 17.21 -7.64
N GLU A 134 -9.87 18.43 -8.12
CA GLU A 134 -11.00 19.33 -8.31
C GLU A 134 -11.93 18.69 -9.35
N SER A 135 -13.20 18.50 -9.00
CA SER A 135 -14.20 18.32 -10.05
C SER A 135 -14.30 19.66 -10.77
N PRO A 136 -14.14 19.72 -12.11
CA PRO A 136 -14.50 20.94 -12.82
C PRO A 136 -15.95 21.23 -12.45
N ALA A 137 -16.19 22.42 -11.91
CA ALA A 137 -17.54 22.92 -11.71
C ALA A 137 -18.25 22.74 -13.06
N ARG A 138 -19.30 21.92 -13.10
CA ARG A 138 -20.13 21.83 -14.31
C ARG A 138 -20.75 23.21 -14.51
N SER A 139 -20.14 24.03 -15.36
CA SER A 139 -20.84 25.10 -16.04
C SER A 139 -21.81 24.43 -17.01
N ILE A 140 -23.03 24.20 -16.54
CA ILE A 140 -24.15 23.83 -17.39
C ILE A 140 -24.75 25.17 -17.85
N PRO A 141 -24.68 25.55 -19.14
CA PRO A 141 -25.59 26.55 -19.69
C PRO A 141 -27.02 25.99 -19.75
#